data_AF-A0A8U0QFF1-F1
#
_entry.id   AF-A0A8U0QFF1-F1
#
_cell.length_a   1.000
_cell.length_b   1.000
_cell.length_c   1.000
_cell.angle_alpha   90.00
_cell.angle_beta   90.00
_cell.angle_gamma   90.00
#
_symmetry.space_group_name_H-M   'P 1'
#
loop_
_entity.id
_entity.type
_entity.pdbx_description
1 polymer ?
#
loop_
_entity_poly.entity_id
_entity_poly.type
_entity_poly.pdbx_seq_one_letter_code
_entity_poly.pdbx_strand_id
1 'polypeptide(L)'
;PPPCLPLPPPLSPSSYGDHVQHFKVLQDRSGQYFVWEETFFSLNQMVEFYHSNSIAKEGTVFLRDPEQSARRPHHAHALFDFTPNHPSQLRFLRGDVIDLLDCSDSLRWRGRCHGRVGFFPPEYVQAVYQ
;
A
#
# COMPACT_ATOMS: atom_id res chain seq x y z
N PRO A 1 4.03 -40.22 -27.74
CA PRO A 1 3.93 -39.76 -26.33
C PRO A 1 5.08 -38.79 -25.99
N PRO A 2 4.80 -37.58 -25.46
CA PRO A 2 5.85 -36.66 -25.07
C PRO A 2 6.58 -37.17 -23.81
N PRO A 3 7.86 -36.83 -23.60
CA PRO A 3 8.65 -37.33 -22.49
C PRO A 3 8.23 -36.68 -21.17
N CYS A 4 8.06 -37.50 -20.13
CA CYS A 4 7.85 -37.05 -18.75
C CYS A 4 9.12 -36.36 -18.24
N LEU A 5 9.03 -35.06 -17.94
CA LEU A 5 10.10 -34.34 -17.22
C LEU A 5 10.04 -34.70 -15.73
N PRO A 6 11.20 -34.84 -15.05
CA PRO A 6 11.25 -35.22 -13.64
C PRO A 6 10.74 -34.07 -12.74
N LEU A 7 9.95 -34.42 -11.72
CA LEU A 7 9.44 -33.50 -10.71
C LEU A 7 10.57 -32.99 -9.80
N PRO A 8 10.58 -31.70 -9.41
CA PRO A 8 11.55 -31.18 -8.46
C PRO A 8 11.33 -31.74 -7.04
N PRO A 9 12.39 -31.83 -6.21
CA PRO A 9 12.30 -32.41 -4.87
C PRO A 9 11.48 -31.53 -3.92
N PRO A 10 10.92 -32.10 -2.83
CA PRO A 10 10.20 -31.33 -1.84
C PRO A 10 11.20 -30.55 -0.98
N LEU A 11 11.08 -29.22 -0.93
CA LEU A 11 11.88 -28.39 -0.04
C LEU A 11 11.25 -28.37 1.36
N SER A 12 12.08 -28.61 2.37
CA SER A 12 11.72 -28.65 3.78
C SER A 12 11.51 -27.23 4.35
N PRO A 13 10.82 -27.10 5.51
CA PRO A 13 10.01 -25.93 5.79
C PRO A 13 10.75 -24.82 6.54
N SER A 14 10.21 -23.61 6.36
CA SER A 14 10.23 -22.49 7.32
C SER A 14 11.50 -21.63 7.43
N SER A 15 11.46 -20.48 6.75
CA SER A 15 11.65 -19.17 7.41
C SER A 15 11.04 -18.04 6.56
N TYR A 16 9.70 -17.97 6.53
CA TYR A 16 8.97 -16.83 5.97
C TYR A 16 8.94 -15.71 7.01
N GLY A 17 9.90 -14.78 6.96
CA GLY A 17 9.98 -13.73 7.99
C GLY A 17 10.85 -12.50 7.74
N ASP A 18 11.72 -12.46 6.72
CA ASP A 18 12.52 -11.23 6.44
C ASP A 18 13.08 -11.16 4.99
N HIS A 19 12.74 -12.12 4.13
CA HIS A 19 13.40 -12.27 2.82
C HIS A 19 12.54 -11.65 1.71
N VAL A 20 13.13 -10.75 0.92
CA VAL A 20 12.50 -10.23 -0.31
C VAL A 20 12.45 -11.34 -1.35
N GLN A 21 11.23 -11.75 -1.72
CA GLN A 21 11.02 -12.74 -2.78
C GLN A 21 10.78 -12.03 -4.11
N HIS A 22 11.70 -12.21 -5.05
CA HIS A 22 11.57 -11.65 -6.40
C HIS A 22 10.81 -12.62 -7.31
N PHE A 23 9.73 -12.14 -7.91
CA PHE A 23 8.97 -12.86 -8.92
C PHE A 23 9.23 -12.25 -10.29
N LYS A 24 9.56 -13.09 -11.27
CA LYS A 24 9.82 -12.62 -12.64
C LYS A 24 8.51 -12.61 -13.41
N VAL A 25 8.14 -11.42 -13.89
CA VAL A 25 7.04 -11.27 -14.84
C VAL A 25 7.58 -11.57 -16.23
N LEU A 26 6.94 -12.51 -16.92
CA LEU A 26 7.25 -12.92 -18.28
C LEU A 26 6.14 -12.44 -19.21
N GLN A 27 6.49 -12.26 -20.48
CA GLN A 27 5.56 -11.89 -21.54
C GLN A 27 5.65 -12.94 -22.66
N ASP A 28 4.51 -13.40 -23.15
CA ASP A 28 4.45 -14.34 -24.27
C ASP A 28 4.54 -13.62 -25.64
N ARG A 29 4.51 -14.39 -26.74
CA ARG A 29 4.55 -13.83 -28.10
C ARG A 29 3.27 -13.11 -28.51
N SER A 30 2.17 -13.30 -27.77
CA SER A 30 0.90 -12.63 -28.00
C SER A 30 0.77 -11.31 -27.21
N GLY A 31 1.76 -11.01 -26.35
CA GLY A 31 1.83 -9.81 -25.54
C GLY A 31 1.23 -9.95 -24.14
N GLN A 32 0.81 -11.15 -23.74
CA GLN A 32 0.21 -11.44 -22.43
C GLN A 32 1.27 -11.66 -21.36
N TYR A 33 1.00 -11.20 -20.14
CA TYR A 33 1.90 -11.23 -18.99
C TYR A 33 1.57 -12.39 -18.05
N PHE A 34 2.58 -13.02 -17.45
CA PHE A 34 2.40 -14.08 -16.46
C PHE A 34 3.59 -14.19 -15.52
N VAL A 35 3.34 -14.60 -14.27
CA VAL A 35 4.38 -15.00 -13.30
C VAL A 35 4.43 -16.53 -13.18
N TRP A 36 3.29 -17.19 -13.30
CA TRP A 36 3.11 -18.64 -13.21
C TRP A 36 2.28 -19.16 -14.39
N GLU A 37 1.30 -20.03 -14.15
CA GLU A 37 0.45 -20.61 -15.19
C GLU A 37 -0.67 -19.65 -15.65
N GLU A 38 -1.00 -18.65 -14.83
CA GLU A 38 -2.03 -17.65 -15.11
C GLU A 38 -1.53 -16.53 -16.03
N THR A 39 -2.24 -16.29 -17.13
CA THR A 39 -1.94 -15.25 -18.13
C THR A 39 -2.88 -14.05 -18.03
N PHE A 40 -2.34 -12.84 -18.20
CA PHE A 40 -3.05 -11.57 -18.06
C PHE A 40 -2.80 -10.66 -19.26
N PHE A 41 -3.82 -9.90 -19.67
CA PHE A 41 -3.71 -8.95 -20.79
C PHE A 41 -2.97 -7.65 -20.42
N SER A 42 -2.77 -7.40 -19.13
CA SER A 42 -2.04 -6.24 -18.64
C SER A 42 -1.37 -6.52 -17.29
N LEU A 43 -0.31 -5.78 -17.00
CA LEU A 43 0.34 -5.80 -15.69
C LEU A 43 -0.62 -5.40 -14.57
N ASN A 44 -1.50 -4.42 -14.80
CA ASN A 44 -2.49 -4.01 -13.81
C ASN A 44 -3.47 -5.14 -13.49
N GLN A 45 -3.98 -5.85 -14.50
CA GLN A 45 -4.86 -7.00 -14.30
C GLN A 45 -4.17 -8.11 -13.50
N MET A 46 -2.89 -8.36 -13.76
CA MET A 46 -2.08 -9.32 -13.00
C MET A 46 -1.93 -8.88 -11.53
N VAL A 47 -1.68 -7.60 -11.28
CA VAL A 47 -1.54 -7.05 -9.92
C VAL A 47 -2.86 -7.20 -9.15
N GLU A 48 -3.98 -6.79 -9.75
CA GLU A 48 -5.32 -6.93 -9.16
C GLU A 48 -5.66 -8.40 -8.84
N PHE A 49 -5.27 -9.33 -9.70
CA PHE A 49 -5.49 -10.75 -9.44
C PHE A 49 -4.72 -11.23 -8.21
N TYR A 50 -3.43 -10.90 -8.11
CA TYR A 50 -2.59 -11.31 -6.99
C TYR A 50 -2.79 -10.48 -5.71
N HIS A 51 -3.64 -9.46 -5.74
CA HIS A 51 -4.19 -8.81 -4.53
C HIS A 51 -5.12 -9.77 -3.78
N SER A 52 -5.91 -10.55 -4.51
CA SER A 52 -6.88 -11.50 -3.94
C SER A 52 -6.43 -12.96 -3.99
N ASN A 53 -5.38 -13.26 -4.76
CA ASN A 53 -4.83 -14.61 -4.94
C ASN A 53 -3.35 -14.64 -4.55
N SER A 54 -2.89 -15.76 -3.98
CA SER A 54 -1.50 -15.88 -3.56
C SER A 54 -0.57 -15.87 -4.79
N ILE A 55 0.44 -15.02 -4.79
CA ILE A 55 1.53 -15.02 -5.78
C ILE A 55 2.58 -16.10 -5.48
N ALA A 56 2.61 -16.66 -4.27
CA ALA A 56 3.53 -17.73 -3.92
C ALA A 56 2.90 -19.12 -4.13
N LYS A 57 3.70 -20.08 -4.64
CA LYS A 57 3.31 -21.50 -4.77
C LYS A 57 3.18 -22.21 -3.43
N GLU A 58 3.96 -21.79 -2.44
CA GLU A 58 3.93 -22.29 -1.07
C GLU A 58 3.72 -21.12 -0.11
N GLY A 59 2.77 -21.28 0.84
CA GLY A 59 2.32 -20.21 1.72
C GLY A 59 1.28 -19.28 1.08
N THR A 60 0.87 -18.24 1.82
CA THR A 60 -0.11 -17.26 1.38
C THR A 60 0.54 -15.88 1.32
N VAL A 61 0.91 -15.44 0.12
CA VAL A 61 1.53 -14.13 -0.13
C VAL A 61 0.66 -13.40 -1.14
N PHE A 62 -0.03 -12.36 -0.69
CA PHE A 62 -0.78 -11.47 -1.57
C PHE A 62 0.08 -10.26 -1.91
N LEU A 63 -0.06 -9.73 -3.12
CA LEU A 63 0.39 -8.38 -3.41
C LEU A 63 -0.43 -7.44 -2.52
N ARG A 64 0.25 -6.57 -1.78
CA ARG A 64 -0.38 -5.46 -1.07
C ARG A 64 0.17 -4.17 -1.63
N ASP A 65 -0.68 -3.16 -1.70
CA ASP A 65 -0.20 -1.85 -2.09
C ASP A 65 0.80 -1.34 -1.05
N PRO A 66 1.91 -0.75 -1.49
CA PRO A 66 2.79 -0.02 -0.57
C PRO A 66 2.03 1.12 0.12
N GLU A 67 0.94 1.66 -0.46
CA GLU A 67 0.08 2.64 0.23
C GLU A 67 -0.71 2.07 1.42
N GLN A 68 -1.06 0.78 1.39
CA GLN A 68 -1.79 0.10 2.48
C GLN A 68 -0.86 -0.43 3.58
N SER A 69 0.42 -0.63 3.27
CA SER A 69 1.43 -1.17 4.18
C SER A 69 2.43 -0.14 4.70
N ALA A 70 2.61 0.98 3.99
CA ALA A 70 3.23 2.16 4.56
C ALA A 70 2.35 2.60 5.72
N ARG A 71 2.90 2.60 6.93
CA ARG A 71 2.25 3.12 8.13
C ARG A 71 1.82 4.55 7.86
N ARG A 72 0.59 4.75 7.39
CA ARG A 72 0.04 6.09 7.25
C ARG A 72 -0.16 6.58 8.67
N PRO A 73 0.33 7.78 9.00
CA PRO A 73 0.08 8.34 10.30
C PRO A 73 -1.45 8.45 10.43
N HIS A 74 -2.01 7.79 11.45
CA HIS A 74 -3.45 7.84 11.70
C HIS A 74 -3.83 9.15 12.37
N HIS A 75 -2.93 9.70 13.19
CA HIS A 75 -3.13 10.96 13.89
C HIS A 75 -1.94 11.89 13.67
N ALA A 76 -2.17 13.19 13.87
CA ALA A 76 -1.12 14.19 14.00
C ALA A 76 -1.39 15.12 15.17
N HIS A 77 -0.32 15.64 15.78
CA HIS A 77 -0.41 16.70 16.78
C HIS A 77 -0.16 18.06 16.15
N ALA A 78 -1.07 19.01 16.38
CA ALA A 78 -0.87 20.38 15.95
C ALA A 78 0.28 21.03 16.72
N LEU A 79 1.33 21.43 15.99
CA LEU A 79 2.48 22.15 16.56
C LEU A 79 2.19 23.65 16.67
N PHE A 80 1.33 24.18 15.79
CA PHE A 80 0.94 25.57 15.70
C PHE A 80 -0.58 25.70 15.57
N ASP A 81 -1.12 26.87 15.89
CA ASP A 81 -2.50 27.20 15.56
C ASP A 81 -2.65 27.44 14.06
N PHE A 82 -3.77 26.98 13.51
CA PHE A 82 -4.08 27.15 12.10
C PHE A 82 -5.51 27.70 11.96
N THR A 83 -5.58 28.95 11.49
CA THR A 83 -6.84 29.63 11.22
C THR A 83 -7.17 29.51 9.74
N PRO A 84 -8.29 28.88 9.36
CA PRO A 84 -8.63 28.68 7.96
C PRO A 84 -9.00 30.01 7.29
N ASN A 85 -8.45 30.25 6.11
CA ASN A 85 -8.83 31.35 5.22
C ASN A 85 -9.97 30.95 4.26
N HIS A 86 -10.14 29.64 4.05
CA HIS A 86 -11.16 29.08 3.16
C HIS A 86 -12.00 28.03 3.90
N PRO A 87 -13.31 27.88 3.63
CA PRO A 87 -14.17 26.88 4.30
C PRO A 87 -13.73 25.42 4.07
N SER A 88 -12.88 25.17 3.07
CA SER A 88 -12.28 23.85 2.85
C SER A 88 -11.10 23.54 3.77
N GLN A 89 -10.58 24.53 4.49
CA GLN A 89 -9.43 24.37 5.39
C GLN A 89 -9.88 23.97 6.80
N LEU A 90 -9.11 23.09 7.43
CA LEU A 90 -9.37 22.65 8.80
C LEU A 90 -9.00 23.78 9.78
N ARG A 91 -9.73 23.92 10.88
CA ARG A 91 -9.32 24.78 12.00
C ARG A 91 -8.82 23.90 13.14
N PHE A 92 -7.67 24.22 13.71
CA PHE A 92 -7.14 23.58 14.91
C PHE A 92 -6.22 24.53 15.66
N LEU A 93 -6.02 24.25 16.95
CA LEU A 93 -5.12 24.97 17.83
C LEU A 93 -3.89 24.11 18.14
N ARG A 94 -2.78 24.75 18.49
CA ARG A 94 -1.59 24.05 18.99
C ARG A 94 -1.98 23.11 20.13
N GLY A 95 -1.55 21.85 20.03
CA GLY A 95 -1.85 20.78 20.99
C GLY A 95 -3.07 19.92 20.63
N ASP A 96 -3.87 20.32 19.63
CA ASP A 96 -4.97 19.49 19.15
C ASP A 96 -4.45 18.20 18.48
N VAL A 97 -5.23 17.12 18.66
CA VAL A 97 -5.05 15.87 17.92
C VAL A 97 -5.95 15.91 16.69
N ILE A 98 -5.36 15.67 15.52
CA ILE A 98 -6.05 15.65 14.24
C ILE A 98 -6.07 14.22 13.72
N ASP A 99 -7.27 13.69 13.46
CA ASP A 99 -7.41 12.42 12.75
C ASP A 99 -7.04 12.63 11.29
N LEU A 100 -6.04 11.91 10.78
CA LEU A 100 -5.61 12.00 9.40
C LEU A 100 -6.48 11.10 8.52
N LEU A 101 -7.12 11.71 7.51
CA LEU A 101 -7.98 11.02 6.56
C LEU A 101 -7.27 10.76 5.22
N ASP A 102 -6.42 11.70 4.79
CA ASP A 102 -5.64 11.57 3.55
C ASP A 102 -4.31 12.32 3.66
N CYS A 103 -3.22 11.58 3.44
CA CYS A 103 -1.83 12.08 3.45
C CYS A 103 -1.11 11.76 2.13
N SER A 104 -1.85 11.45 1.07
CA SER A 104 -1.29 11.10 -0.25
C SER A 104 -0.57 12.28 -0.92
N ASP A 105 -1.01 13.51 -0.63
CA ASP A 105 -0.45 14.75 -1.16
C ASP A 105 0.61 15.32 -0.19
N SER A 106 1.75 15.78 -0.73
CA SER A 106 2.85 16.34 0.07
C SER A 106 2.61 17.79 0.50
N LEU A 107 1.71 18.53 -0.17
CA LEU A 107 1.47 19.95 0.06
C LEU A 107 0.30 20.20 1.00
N ARG A 108 -0.69 19.30 1.03
CA ARG A 108 -1.91 19.45 1.83
C ARG A 108 -2.41 18.10 2.31
N TRP A 109 -2.61 17.98 3.61
CA TRP A 109 -3.24 16.80 4.19
C TRP A 109 -4.70 17.09 4.50
N ARG A 110 -5.51 16.04 4.47
CA ARG A 110 -6.91 16.09 4.89
C ARG A 110 -7.02 15.42 6.25
N GLY A 111 -7.67 16.09 7.18
CA GLY A 111 -7.93 15.52 8.50
C GLY A 111 -9.20 16.05 9.13
N ARG A 112 -9.49 15.52 10.32
CA ARG A 112 -10.66 15.84 11.13
C ARG A 112 -10.21 16.29 12.52
N CYS A 113 -10.76 17.42 12.96
CA CYS A 113 -10.53 17.98 14.29
C CYS A 113 -11.80 18.68 14.77
N HIS A 114 -12.16 18.51 16.05
CA HIS A 114 -13.37 19.09 16.65
C HIS A 114 -14.67 18.89 15.83
N GLY A 115 -14.82 17.71 15.22
CA GLY A 115 -15.98 17.37 14.37
C GLY A 115 -16.00 18.04 12.99
N ARG A 116 -14.98 18.83 12.63
CA ARG A 116 -14.83 19.44 11.30
C ARG A 116 -13.79 18.69 10.49
N VAL A 117 -14.01 18.61 9.18
CA VAL A 117 -13.06 18.00 8.22
C VAL A 117 -12.58 19.08 7.28
N GLY A 118 -11.29 19.12 7.02
CA GLY A 118 -10.71 20.09 6.09
C GLY A 118 -9.26 19.77 5.73
N PHE A 119 -8.70 20.60 4.87
CA PHE A 119 -7.32 20.52 4.45
C PHE A 119 -6.43 21.43 5.27
N PHE A 120 -5.18 21.03 5.48
CA PHE A 120 -4.18 21.85 6.14
C PHE A 120 -2.77 21.46 5.67
N PRO A 121 -1.77 22.36 5.81
CA PRO A 121 -0.41 22.06 5.43
C PRO A 121 0.25 21.14 6.48
N PRO A 122 0.94 20.07 6.07
CA PRO A 122 1.54 19.12 7.01
C PRO A 122 2.63 19.75 7.90
N GLU A 123 3.24 20.87 7.49
CA GLU A 123 4.24 21.61 8.29
C GLU A 123 3.71 22.14 9.64
N TYR A 124 2.38 22.28 9.79
CA TYR A 124 1.75 22.75 11.03
C TYR A 124 1.56 21.64 12.06
N VAL A 125 1.83 20.39 11.69
CA VAL A 125 1.53 19.23 12.52
C VAL A 125 2.70 18.25 12.56
N GLN A 126 2.79 17.49 13.65
CA GLN A 126 3.69 16.36 13.77
C GLN A 126 2.88 15.08 13.56
N ALA A 127 3.16 14.37 12.46
CA ALA A 127 2.57 13.07 12.17
C ALA A 127 2.99 12.02 13.21
N VAL A 128 2.03 11.25 13.72
CA VAL A 128 2.25 10.18 14.70
C VAL A 128 2.03 8.84 14.00
N TYR A 129 3.11 8.09 13.85
CA TYR A 129 3.13 6.73 13.30
C TYR A 129 3.01 5.75 14.47
N GLN A 130 1.97 4.89 14.47
CA GLN A 130 1.85 3.77 15.41
C GLN A 130 2.57 2.54 14.87
#